data_AF-F0G488-F1
#
_entry.id   AF-F0G488-F1
#
_cell.length_a   1.000
_cell.length_b   1.000
_cell.length_c   1.000
_cell.angle_alpha   90.00
_cell.angle_beta   90.00
_cell.angle_gamma   90.00
#
_symmetry.space_group_name_H-M   'P 1'
#
loop_
_entity.id
_entity.type
_entity.pdbx_description
1 polymer ?
#
loop_
_entity_poly.entity_id
_entity_poly.type
_entity_poly.pdbx_seq_one_letter_code
_entity_poly.pdbx_strand_id
1 'polypeptide(L)'
;FPGQGDFDLARFTARVIESGYTGPLSLEIFNDGFRAAPTAIPAADGHRSLLYLEELTRARLARDGRAPGADQPLFAPPAPPAHVGFQFIEFAVDAQAAATVGEWLGRGG
;
A
#
# COMPACT_ATOMS: atom_id res chain seq x y z
N PHE A 1 7.47 -5.70 3.81
CA PHE A 1 7.75 -4.88 2.61
C PHE A 1 7.62 -3.39 2.93
N PRO A 2 8.08 -2.45 2.07
CA PRO A 2 7.75 -1.04 2.21
C PRO A 2 6.26 -0.80 2.53
N GLY A 3 5.97 0.07 3.49
CA GLY A 3 4.60 0.32 3.98
C GLY A 3 4.07 -0.68 5.03
N GLN A 4 4.83 -1.73 5.38
CA GLN A 4 4.46 -2.73 6.39
C GLN A 4 5.36 -2.68 7.65
N GLY A 5 6.04 -1.55 7.87
CA GLY A 5 6.88 -1.30 9.03
C GLY A 5 6.99 0.21 9.26
N ASP A 6 7.83 0.61 10.21
CA ASP A 6 7.78 1.97 10.76
C ASP A 6 8.84 2.93 10.19
N PHE A 7 9.68 2.48 9.25
CA PHE A 7 10.71 3.32 8.65
C PHE A 7 10.15 4.28 7.59
N ASP A 8 10.61 5.53 7.62
CA ASP A 8 10.33 6.55 6.59
C ASP A 8 11.18 6.31 5.33
N LEU A 9 10.83 5.25 4.59
CA LEU A 9 11.52 4.87 3.37
C LEU A 9 11.34 5.89 2.25
N ALA A 10 10.19 6.59 2.18
CA ALA A 10 9.94 7.59 1.15
C ALA A 10 10.90 8.78 1.27
N ARG A 11 11.22 9.23 2.49
CA ARG A 11 12.26 10.24 2.71
C ARG A 11 13.63 9.73 2.28
N PHE A 12 14.01 8.51 2.68
CA PHE A 12 15.30 7.95 2.30
C PHE A 12 15.45 7.85 0.78
N THR A 13 14.47 7.26 0.10
CA THR A 13 14.48 7.09 -1.36
C THR A 13 14.48 8.42 -2.11
N ALA A 14 13.76 9.44 -1.61
CA ALA A 14 13.82 10.79 -2.19
C ALA A 14 15.26 11.34 -2.19
N ARG A 15 16.02 11.15 -1.11
CA ARG A 15 17.43 11.58 -1.03
C ARG A 15 18.33 10.81 -1.99
N VAL A 16 18.07 9.52 -2.19
CA VAL A 16 18.82 8.69 -3.15
C VAL A 16 18.60 9.22 -4.56
N ILE A 17 17.35 9.48 -4.93
CA ILE A 17 16.98 10.06 -6.24
C ILE A 17 17.62 11.44 -6.43
N GLU A 18 17.57 12.31 -5.41
CA GLU A 18 18.18 13.64 -5.45
C GLU A 18 19.70 13.61 -5.63
N SER A 19 20.36 12.51 -5.27
CA SER A 19 21.79 12.34 -5.54
C SER A 19 22.11 12.07 -7.01
N GLY A 20 21.09 11.87 -7.85
CA GLY A 20 21.22 11.55 -9.28
C GLY A 20 21.29 10.05 -9.57
N TYR A 21 21.05 9.19 -8.58
CA TYR A 21 20.98 7.75 -8.79
C TYR A 21 19.78 7.41 -9.68
N THR A 22 19.99 6.78 -10.83
CA THR A 22 18.94 6.37 -11.79
C THR A 22 18.79 4.85 -11.93
N GLY A 23 19.46 4.08 -11.06
CA GLY A 23 19.43 2.62 -11.09
C GLY A 23 18.14 2.01 -10.51
N PRO A 24 18.04 0.67 -10.52
CA PRO A 24 16.85 -0.04 -10.05
C PRO A 24 16.69 0.04 -8.52
N LEU A 25 15.44 0.15 -8.07
CA LEU A 25 15.07 -0.14 -6.68
C LEU A 25 14.85 -1.64 -6.51
N SER A 26 15.52 -2.25 -5.53
CA SER A 26 15.41 -3.67 -5.24
C SER A 26 14.96 -3.92 -3.79
N LEU A 27 14.46 -5.13 -3.53
CA LEU A 27 14.02 -5.56 -2.22
C LEU A 27 14.90 -6.71 -1.73
N GLU A 28 15.36 -6.60 -0.49
CA GLU A 28 16.05 -7.67 0.22
C GLU A 28 15.41 -7.83 1.60
N ILE A 29 14.65 -8.92 1.77
CA ILE A 29 13.89 -9.19 2.99
C ILE A 29 14.11 -10.64 3.39
N PHE A 30 14.66 -10.84 4.58
CA PHE A 30 14.87 -12.16 5.16
C PHE A 30 13.74 -12.46 6.14
N ASN A 31 12.66 -13.07 5.64
CA ASN A 31 11.53 -13.48 6.45
C ASN A 31 11.20 -14.96 6.20
N ASP A 32 11.30 -15.76 7.26
CA ASP A 32 11.09 -17.20 7.18
C ASP A 32 9.63 -17.59 6.92
N GLY A 33 8.67 -16.73 7.28
CA GLY A 33 7.27 -16.88 6.92
C GLY A 33 7.03 -16.75 5.41
N PHE A 34 7.78 -15.90 4.70
CA PHE A 34 7.69 -15.82 3.23
C PHE A 34 8.31 -17.02 2.54
N ARG A 35 9.32 -17.65 3.16
CA ARG A 35 9.92 -18.89 2.63
C ARG A 35 8.97 -20.09 2.72
N ALA A 36 8.04 -20.07 3.68
CA ALA A 36 7.05 -21.13 3.86
C ALA A 36 5.79 -20.94 2.97
N ALA A 37 5.62 -19.79 2.31
CA ALA A 37 4.46 -19.47 1.49
C ALA A 37 4.68 -19.71 -0.02
N PRO A 38 3.62 -19.89 -0.84
CA PRO A 38 3.75 -19.93 -2.29
C PRO A 38 4.40 -18.65 -2.83
N THR A 39 5.49 -18.78 -3.59
CA THR A 39 6.38 -17.68 -3.99
C THR A 39 5.71 -16.55 -4.77
N ALA A 40 4.64 -16.86 -5.52
CA ALA A 40 3.94 -15.87 -6.34
C ALA A 40 3.29 -14.74 -5.52
N ILE A 41 2.75 -15.05 -4.34
CA ILE A 41 2.04 -14.06 -3.51
C ILE A 41 3.03 -13.03 -2.93
N PRO A 42 4.11 -13.44 -2.23
CA PRO A 42 5.12 -12.50 -1.75
C PRO A 42 5.81 -11.71 -2.87
N ALA A 43 6.00 -12.30 -4.05
CA ALA A 43 6.57 -11.58 -5.20
C ALA A 43 5.63 -10.46 -5.68
N ALA A 44 4.33 -10.74 -5.79
CA ALA A 44 3.33 -9.74 -6.16
C ALA A 44 3.15 -8.66 -5.08
N ASP A 45 3.22 -9.02 -3.80
CA ASP A 45 3.21 -8.06 -2.68
C ASP A 45 4.47 -7.18 -2.70
N GLY A 46 5.64 -7.77 -2.95
CA GLY A 46 6.90 -7.06 -3.09
C GLY A 46 6.85 -6.04 -4.22
N HIS A 47 6.40 -6.44 -5.41
CA HIS A 47 6.26 -5.50 -6.52
C HIS A 47 5.28 -4.35 -6.20
N ARG A 48 4.10 -4.66 -5.65
CA ARG A 48 3.12 -3.64 -5.20
C ARG A 48 3.72 -2.68 -4.19
N SER A 49 4.55 -3.17 -3.27
CA SER A 49 5.20 -2.32 -2.27
C SER A 49 6.25 -1.36 -2.85
N LEU A 50 6.93 -1.75 -3.94
CA LEU A 50 7.84 -0.85 -4.66
C LEU A 50 7.06 0.26 -5.36
N LEU A 51 5.97 -0.08 -6.06
CA LEU A 51 5.07 0.91 -6.68
C LEU A 51 4.52 1.90 -5.65
N TYR A 52 4.11 1.40 -4.48
CA TYR A 52 3.66 2.23 -3.38
C TYR A 52 4.78 3.13 -2.83
N LEU A 53 6.01 2.62 -2.69
CA LEU A 53 7.16 3.41 -2.27
C LEU A 53 7.47 4.53 -3.29
N GLU A 54 7.41 4.24 -4.59
CA GLU A 54 7.62 5.23 -5.65
C GLU A 54 6.55 6.33 -5.62
N GLU A 55 5.27 5.98 -5.43
CA GLU A 55 4.17 6.93 -5.24
C GLU A 55 4.42 7.87 -4.05
N LEU A 56 4.71 7.29 -2.87
CA LEU A 56 5.01 8.06 -1.65
C LEU A 56 6.24 8.96 -1.82
N THR A 57 7.26 8.46 -2.53
CA THR A 57 8.49 9.21 -2.83
C THR A 57 8.20 10.40 -3.74
N ARG A 58 7.37 10.24 -4.77
CA ARG A 58 6.93 11.39 -5.59
C ARG A 58 6.18 12.41 -4.74
N ALA A 59 5.23 11.97 -3.92
CA ALA A 59 4.48 12.87 -3.05
C ALA A 59 5.40 13.59 -2.05
N ARG A 60 6.46 12.93 -1.57
CA ARG A 60 7.51 13.53 -0.73
C ARG A 60 8.30 14.61 -1.47
N LEU A 61 8.77 14.32 -2.69
CA LEU A 61 9.49 15.28 -3.54
C LEU A 61 8.62 16.50 -3.87
N ALA A 62 7.34 16.28 -4.23
CA ALA A 62 6.40 17.35 -4.54
C ALA A 62 6.16 18.29 -3.34
N ARG A 63 6.06 17.74 -2.12
CA ARG A 63 5.97 18.53 -0.87
C ARG A 63 7.21 19.42 -0.63
N ASP A 64 8.37 19.01 -1.12
CA ASP A 64 9.60 19.80 -1.06
C ASP A 64 9.77 20.75 -2.26
N GLY A 65 8.76 20.88 -3.14
CA GLY A 65 8.83 21.70 -4.35
C GLY A 65 9.79 21.13 -5.40
N ARG A 66 10.02 19.81 -5.37
CA ARG A 66 10.89 19.09 -6.30
C ARG A 66 10.06 18.15 -7.19
N ALA A 67 10.64 17.78 -8.33
CA ALA A 67 10.08 16.77 -9.22
C ALA A 67 11.15 15.72 -9.53
N PRO A 68 10.76 14.45 -9.72
CA PRO A 68 11.67 13.45 -10.27
C PRO A 68 12.13 13.86 -11.68
N GLY A 69 13.37 13.49 -12.03
CA GLY A 69 13.90 13.73 -13.38
C GLY A 69 13.17 12.89 -14.43
N ALA A 70 13.17 13.34 -15.68
CA ALA A 70 12.52 12.63 -16.79
C ALA A 70 13.06 11.20 -16.98
N ASP A 71 14.36 11.02 -16.72
CA ASP A 71 15.06 9.74 -16.85
C ASP A 71 14.84 8.80 -15.64
N GLN A 72 14.06 9.24 -14.65
CA GLN A 72 13.70 8.45 -13.49
C GLN A 72 12.21 8.59 -13.16
N PRO A 73 11.33 8.08 -14.05
CA PRO A 73 9.91 8.11 -13.81
C PRO A 73 9.59 7.22 -12.61
N LEU A 74 9.12 7.82 -11.53
CA LEU A 74 8.46 7.10 -10.45
C LEU A 74 7.06 6.67 -10.92
N PHE A 75 6.47 5.65 -10.29
CA PHE A 75 5.10 5.18 -10.55
C PHE A 75 3.99 6.16 -10.13
N ALA A 76 3.17 6.64 -11.07
CA ALA A 76 2.15 7.67 -10.87
C ALA A 76 0.73 7.13 -11.06
N PRO A 77 0.12 6.51 -10.02
CA PRO A 77 -1.25 6.06 -10.12
C PRO A 77 -2.22 7.25 -10.15
N PRO A 78 -3.44 7.05 -10.67
CA PRO A 78 -4.53 8.00 -10.48
C PRO A 78 -4.77 8.28 -8.99
N ALA A 79 -5.16 9.51 -8.65
CA ALA A 79 -5.48 9.87 -7.28
C ALA A 79 -6.61 8.96 -6.73
N PRO A 80 -6.49 8.46 -5.49
CA PRO A 80 -7.56 7.70 -4.86
C PRO A 80 -8.86 8.53 -4.80
N PRO A 81 -10.03 7.92 -4.99
CA PRO A 81 -11.30 8.60 -4.80
C PRO A 81 -11.47 9.03 -3.33
N ALA A 82 -12.23 10.10 -3.10
CA ALA A 82 -12.56 10.54 -1.74
C ALA A 82 -13.36 9.45 -1.00
N HIS A 83 -12.96 9.17 0.24
CA HIS A 83 -13.67 8.22 1.09
C HIS A 83 -14.92 8.89 1.69
N VAL A 84 -16.11 8.36 1.38
CA VAL A 84 -17.40 8.91 1.82
C VAL A 84 -18.01 8.15 3.01
N GLY A 85 -17.24 7.29 3.67
CA GLY A 85 -17.73 6.41 4.74
C GLY A 85 -18.18 5.04 4.23
N PHE A 86 -18.53 4.16 5.17
CA PHE A 86 -19.15 2.88 4.84
C PHE A 86 -20.60 3.09 4.42
N GLN A 87 -20.98 2.55 3.26
CA GLN A 87 -22.38 2.61 2.81
C GLN A 87 -23.23 1.48 3.39
N PHE A 88 -22.64 0.30 3.55
CA PHE A 88 -23.25 -0.85 4.19
C PHE A 88 -22.16 -1.77 4.75
N ILE A 89 -22.57 -2.72 5.58
CA ILE A 89 -21.77 -3.85 6.03
C ILE A 89 -22.52 -5.10 5.60
N GLU A 90 -21.85 -6.02 4.91
CA GLU A 90 -22.43 -7.27 4.44
C GLU A 90 -22.08 -8.42 5.40
N PHE A 91 -23.08 -9.23 5.75
CA PHE A 91 -22.92 -10.39 6.63
C PHE A 91 -23.24 -11.66 5.83
N ALA A 92 -22.24 -12.53 5.67
CA ALA A 92 -22.42 -13.87 5.09
C ALA A 92 -22.77 -14.86 6.21
N VAL A 93 -24.07 -15.12 6.38
CA VAL A 93 -24.60 -16.00 7.44
C VAL A 93 -25.68 -16.93 6.86
N ASP A 94 -25.91 -18.05 7.51
CA ASP A 94 -27.05 -18.90 7.17
C ASP A 94 -28.39 -18.23 7.58
N ALA A 95 -29.51 -18.86 7.19
CA ALA A 95 -30.85 -18.30 7.42
C ALA A 95 -31.20 -18.13 8.91
N GLN A 96 -30.70 -19.01 9.79
CA GLN A 96 -30.99 -18.94 11.22
C GLN A 96 -30.19 -17.80 11.87
N ALA A 97 -28.91 -17.70 11.52
CA ALA A 97 -28.04 -16.61 11.97
C ALA A 97 -28.49 -15.25 11.40
N ALA A 98 -29.06 -15.20 10.19
CA ALA A 98 -29.61 -13.97 9.61
C ALA A 98 -30.72 -13.35 10.47
N ALA A 99 -31.65 -14.17 10.99
CA ALA A 99 -32.69 -13.69 11.88
C ALA A 99 -32.10 -13.10 13.18
N THR A 100 -31.11 -13.79 13.75
CA THR A 100 -30.44 -13.37 14.99
C THR A 100 -29.70 -12.04 14.80
N VAL A 101 -28.95 -11.89 13.70
CA VAL A 101 -28.22 -10.67 13.35
C VAL A 101 -29.19 -9.52 13.09
N GLY A 102 -30.29 -9.76 12.37
CA GLY A 102 -31.32 -8.75 12.10
C GLY A 102 -31.94 -8.21 13.39
N GLU A 103 -32.30 -9.09 14.33
CA GLU A 103 -32.83 -8.65 15.63
C GLU A 103 -31.79 -7.92 16.48
N TRP A 104 -30.52 -8.35 16.44
CA TRP A 104 -29.45 -7.67 17.19
C TRP A 104 -29.22 -6.24 16.67
N LEU A 105 -29.12 -6.07 15.34
CA LEU A 105 -28.98 -4.76 14.71
C LEU A 105 -30.20 -3.86 14.97
N GLY A 106 -31.41 -4.41 14.98
CA GLY A 106 -32.63 -3.66 15.26
C GLY A 106 -32.78 -3.18 16.71
N ARG A 107 -32.05 -3.79 17.66
CA ARG A 107 -32.07 -3.41 19.09
C ARG A 107 -30.99 -2.41 19.49
N GLY A 108 -29.98 -2.23 18.65
CA GLY A 108 -28.76 -1.46 18.95
C GLY A 108 -28.56 -0.20 18.10
N GLY A 109 -29.64 0.36 17.54
CA GLY A 109 -29.65 1.69 16.90
C GLY A 109 -30.10 2.77 17.85
#